data_AF-A0A7C1H850-F1
#
_entry.id   AF-A0A7C1H850-F1
#
_cell.length_a   1.000
_cell.length_b   1.000
_cell.length_c   1.000
_cell.angle_alpha   90.00
_cell.angle_beta   90.00
_cell.angle_gamma   90.00
#
_symmetry.space_group_name_H-M   'P 1'
#
loop_
_entity.id
_entity.type
_entity.pdbx_description
1 polymer ?
#
loop_
_entity_poly.entity_id
_entity_poly.type
_entity_poly.pdbx_seq_one_letter_code
_entity_poly.pdbx_strand_id
1 'polypeptide(L)'
;MKKTVEIEKFDLVRFTEKTLDYCKTILDPEMEPTSGIGSAEDYSSIPEFSDRKERDLRREILEENLMLFFPFIMGGTESPIVSADGSSFSYDPDDEDSEYSILSDPMIIYGFTIRKEDENLVIESAAYYPGGCTFPPPFLEYKENLSFLEVPMKKFIDSFIKAGHY
;
A
#
# COMPACT_ATOMS: atom_id res chain seq x y z
N MET A 1 1.61 11.42 2.64
CA MET A 1 3.01 11.33 3.16
C MET A 1 4.02 11.05 2.03
N LYS A 2 5.23 11.63 2.11
CA LYS A 2 6.42 11.21 1.34
C LYS A 2 7.63 11.06 2.26
N LYS A 3 8.38 9.96 2.13
CA LYS A 3 9.54 9.67 2.97
C LYS A 3 10.66 9.00 2.18
N THR A 4 11.89 9.41 2.46
CA THR A 4 13.10 8.79 1.91
C THR A 4 13.87 8.13 3.05
N VAL A 5 14.29 6.88 2.86
CA VAL A 5 15.05 6.09 3.84
C VAL A 5 16.17 5.35 3.14
N GLU A 6 17.37 5.34 3.70
CA GLU A 6 18.47 4.50 3.19
C GLU A 6 18.06 3.02 3.19
N ILE A 7 18.35 2.31 2.10
CA ILE A 7 17.95 0.90 1.92
C ILE A 7 18.40 0.04 3.10
N GLU A 8 19.61 0.25 3.62
CA GLU A 8 20.18 -0.54 4.71
C GLU A 8 19.47 -0.34 6.07
N LYS A 9 18.83 0.83 6.25
CA LYS A 9 18.11 1.22 7.47
C LYS A 9 16.66 0.75 7.47
N PHE A 10 16.10 0.40 6.31
CA PHE A 10 14.74 -0.10 6.20
C PHE A 10 14.69 -1.62 6.24
N ASP A 11 13.89 -2.18 7.14
CA ASP A 11 13.63 -3.62 7.22
C ASP A 11 12.59 -4.04 6.17
N LEU A 12 13.04 -4.11 4.92
CA LEU A 12 12.16 -4.43 3.78
C LEU A 12 11.55 -5.83 3.92
N VAL A 13 12.26 -6.80 4.50
CA VAL A 13 11.77 -8.17 4.67
C VAL A 13 10.56 -8.18 5.62
N ARG A 14 10.72 -7.62 6.81
CA ARG A 14 9.63 -7.56 7.79
C ARG A 14 8.46 -6.70 7.30
N PHE A 15 8.75 -5.62 6.56
CA PHE A 15 7.72 -4.82 5.91
C PHE A 15 6.90 -5.66 4.92
N THR A 16 7.58 -6.36 3.99
CA THR A 16 6.88 -7.19 3.01
C THR A 16 6.06 -8.28 3.68
N GLU A 17 6.61 -8.99 4.68
CA GLU A 17 5.88 -10.01 5.43
C GLU A 17 4.60 -9.45 6.04
N LYS A 18 4.69 -8.28 6.69
CA LYS A 18 3.55 -7.65 7.35
C LYS A 18 2.46 -7.20 6.37
N THR A 19 2.86 -6.67 5.21
CA THR A 19 1.91 -6.30 4.15
C THR A 19 1.27 -7.52 3.49
N LEU A 20 2.02 -8.62 3.31
CA LEU A 20 1.48 -9.87 2.78
C LEU A 20 0.51 -10.54 3.76
N ASP A 21 0.76 -10.41 5.08
CA ASP A 21 -0.21 -10.84 6.09
C ASP A 21 -1.52 -10.06 5.99
N TYR A 22 -1.47 -8.76 5.67
CA TYR A 22 -2.67 -8.00 5.38
C TYR A 22 -3.36 -8.46 4.08
N CYS A 23 -2.59 -8.73 3.02
CA CYS A 23 -3.14 -9.23 1.76
C CYS A 23 -3.91 -10.54 1.95
N LYS A 24 -3.44 -11.45 2.80
CA LYS A 24 -4.16 -12.70 3.16
C LYS A 24 -5.54 -12.46 3.79
N THR A 25 -5.79 -11.27 4.34
CA THR A 25 -7.08 -10.94 4.97
C THR A 25 -8.09 -10.33 4.00
N ILE A 26 -7.61 -9.71 2.91
CA ILE A 26 -8.47 -8.98 1.96
C ILE A 26 -8.63 -9.71 0.62
N LEU A 27 -7.76 -10.67 0.31
CA LEU A 27 -7.84 -11.49 -0.90
C LEU A 27 -8.61 -12.79 -0.65
N ASP A 28 -9.06 -13.40 -1.74
CA ASP A 28 -9.58 -14.77 -1.71
C ASP A 28 -8.50 -15.72 -1.15
N PRO A 29 -8.82 -16.63 -0.22
CA PRO A 29 -7.86 -17.58 0.37
C PRO A 29 -7.11 -18.45 -0.64
N GLU A 30 -7.64 -18.65 -1.86
CA GLU A 30 -6.99 -19.40 -2.93
C GLU A 30 -5.96 -18.56 -3.72
N MET A 31 -5.92 -17.25 -3.51
CA MET A 31 -4.97 -16.36 -4.17
C MET A 31 -3.64 -16.26 -3.41
N GLU A 32 -2.55 -16.18 -4.17
CA GLU A 32 -1.24 -15.86 -3.60
C GLU A 32 -1.24 -14.45 -2.99
N PRO A 33 -0.72 -14.25 -1.77
CA PRO A 33 -0.76 -12.92 -1.13
C PRO A 33 -0.04 -11.83 -1.93
N THR A 34 0.98 -12.21 -2.72
CA THR A 34 1.73 -11.28 -3.59
C THR A 34 0.90 -10.76 -4.76
N SER A 35 -0.25 -11.38 -5.08
CA SER A 35 -1.22 -10.86 -6.04
C SER A 35 -1.91 -9.59 -5.56
N GLY A 36 -1.82 -9.24 -4.27
CA GLY A 36 -2.30 -7.97 -3.72
C GLY A 36 -1.32 -6.80 -3.87
N ILE A 37 -0.12 -7.07 -4.42
CA ILE A 37 0.93 -6.06 -4.59
C ILE A 37 0.99 -5.64 -6.05
N GLY A 38 0.82 -4.35 -6.35
CA GLY A 38 0.89 -3.85 -7.72
C GLY A 38 2.33 -3.55 -8.12
N SER A 39 2.72 -3.79 -9.37
CA SER A 39 3.99 -3.33 -9.94
C SER A 39 3.77 -2.33 -11.06
N ALA A 40 4.55 -1.25 -11.09
CA ALA A 40 4.52 -0.23 -12.13
C ALA A 40 5.94 0.31 -12.37
N GLU A 41 6.18 0.91 -13.54
CA GLU A 41 7.42 1.66 -13.77
C GLU A 41 7.37 3.00 -13.02
N ASP A 42 6.25 3.71 -13.14
CA ASP A 42 5.94 4.93 -12.40
C ASP A 42 4.41 5.18 -12.30
N TYR A 43 3.99 6.33 -11.78
CA TYR A 43 2.57 6.70 -11.63
C TYR A 43 1.82 6.93 -12.96
N SER A 44 2.52 7.01 -14.09
CA SER A 44 1.91 7.10 -15.42
C SER A 44 1.64 5.73 -16.03
N SER A 45 2.21 4.66 -15.47
CA SER A 45 1.98 3.28 -15.90
C SER A 45 0.68 2.72 -15.34
N ILE A 46 0.03 1.83 -16.09
CA ILE A 46 -1.03 0.97 -15.55
C ILE A 46 -0.37 -0.05 -14.63
N PRO A 47 -0.78 -0.16 -13.36
CA PRO A 47 -0.18 -1.12 -12.46
C PRO A 47 -0.55 -2.55 -12.86
N GLU A 48 0.44 -3.44 -12.86
CA GLU A 48 0.26 -4.87 -13.10
C GLU A 48 0.12 -5.60 -11.76
N PHE A 49 -0.94 -6.41 -11.64
CA PHE A 49 -1.13 -7.34 -10.54
C PHE A 49 -1.11 -8.73 -11.15
N SER A 50 -0.21 -9.59 -10.67
CA SER A 50 0.07 -10.88 -11.29
C SER A 50 -0.13 -12.02 -10.32
N ASP A 51 -0.84 -13.06 -10.79
CA ASP A 51 -1.08 -14.32 -10.08
C ASP A 51 0.14 -15.27 -10.11
N ARG A 52 1.36 -14.74 -10.36
CA ARG A 52 2.58 -15.55 -10.42
C ARG A 52 2.83 -16.19 -9.05
N LYS A 53 3.04 -17.51 -9.05
CA LYS A 53 3.23 -18.30 -7.82
C LYS A 53 4.41 -17.91 -6.94
N GLU A 54 5.44 -17.26 -7.48
CA GLU A 54 6.58 -16.80 -6.68
C GLU A 54 7.09 -15.45 -7.19
N ARG A 55 6.75 -14.38 -6.47
CA ARG A 55 7.31 -13.04 -6.67
C ARG A 55 8.38 -12.75 -5.62
N ASP A 56 9.51 -12.23 -6.07
CA ASP A 56 10.55 -11.71 -5.19
C ASP A 56 10.44 -10.18 -5.15
N LEU A 57 9.59 -9.68 -4.25
CA LEU A 57 9.30 -8.25 -4.13
C LEU A 57 10.55 -7.41 -3.83
N ARG A 58 11.54 -8.01 -3.13
CA ARG A 58 12.80 -7.34 -2.85
C ARG A 58 13.62 -7.20 -4.13
N ARG A 59 13.73 -8.25 -4.93
CA ARG A 59 14.43 -8.20 -6.23
C ARG A 59 13.77 -7.20 -7.17
N GLU A 60 12.44 -7.20 -7.24
CA GLU A 60 11.66 -6.28 -8.05
C GLU A 60 11.97 -4.81 -7.72
N ILE A 61 12.01 -4.45 -6.43
CA ILE A 61 12.34 -3.08 -6.00
C ILE A 61 13.83 -2.76 -6.21
N LEU A 62 14.73 -3.64 -5.79
CA LEU A 62 16.16 -3.30 -5.63
C LEU A 62 17.00 -3.52 -6.89
N GLU A 63 16.64 -4.50 -7.70
CA GLU A 63 17.41 -4.94 -8.87
C GLU A 63 16.68 -4.60 -10.18
N GLU A 64 15.36 -4.82 -10.23
CA GLU A 64 14.54 -4.51 -11.41
C GLU A 64 14.07 -3.04 -11.44
N ASN A 65 14.30 -2.28 -10.36
CA ASN A 65 13.94 -0.88 -10.17
C ASN A 65 12.44 -0.59 -10.41
N LEU A 66 11.57 -1.54 -10.09
CA LEU A 66 10.13 -1.36 -10.16
C LEU A 66 9.61 -0.55 -8.97
N MET A 67 8.56 0.23 -9.21
CA MET A 67 7.73 0.80 -8.17
C MET A 67 6.66 -0.21 -7.78
N LEU A 68 6.64 -0.62 -6.51
CA LEU A 68 5.63 -1.54 -6.00
C LEU A 68 4.61 -0.83 -5.11
N PHE A 69 3.33 -1.15 -5.28
CA PHE A 69 2.23 -0.69 -4.43
C PHE A 69 1.89 -1.75 -3.38
N PHE A 70 1.91 -1.34 -2.11
CA PHE A 70 1.58 -2.16 -0.95
C PHE A 70 0.29 -1.65 -0.29
N PRO A 71 -0.77 -2.45 -0.20
CA PRO A 71 -2.01 -2.04 0.42
C PRO A 71 -1.85 -1.86 1.93
N PHE A 72 -2.44 -0.80 2.47
CA PHE A 72 -2.52 -0.53 3.90
C PHE A 72 -3.94 -0.67 4.43
N ILE A 73 -4.92 -0.17 3.69
CA ILE A 73 -6.34 -0.25 4.05
C ILE A 73 -7.18 -0.25 2.77
N MET A 74 -8.17 -1.13 2.70
CA MET A 74 -9.18 -1.15 1.65
C MET A 74 -10.50 -0.62 2.22
N GLY A 75 -11.12 0.34 1.53
CA GLY A 75 -12.46 0.81 1.83
C GLY A 75 -13.49 -0.31 1.72
N GLY A 76 -14.70 -0.11 2.25
CA GLY A 76 -15.69 -1.18 2.26
C GLY A 76 -16.98 -0.79 2.95
N THR A 77 -18.08 -1.41 2.53
CA THR A 77 -19.42 -1.11 3.07
C THR A 77 -19.67 -1.75 4.43
N GLU A 78 -18.78 -2.64 4.89
CA GLU A 78 -18.90 -3.33 6.18
C GLU A 78 -17.90 -2.75 7.19
N SER A 79 -18.40 -2.39 8.37
CA SER A 79 -17.62 -1.91 9.51
C SER A 79 -17.48 -3.02 10.55
N PRO A 80 -16.30 -3.20 11.19
CA PRO A 80 -15.14 -2.31 11.08
C PRO A 80 -14.16 -2.70 9.97
N ILE A 81 -13.50 -1.70 9.38
CA ILE A 81 -12.39 -1.92 8.46
C ILE A 81 -11.09 -2.01 9.26
N VAL A 82 -10.24 -2.96 8.89
CA VAL A 82 -8.95 -3.21 9.53
C VAL A 82 -7.81 -2.84 8.56
N SER A 83 -6.81 -2.12 9.05
CA SER A 83 -5.59 -1.77 8.30
C SER A 83 -4.43 -2.75 8.57
N ALA A 84 -3.38 -2.66 7.77
CA ALA A 84 -2.20 -3.52 7.83
C ALA A 84 -1.40 -3.41 9.15
N ASP A 85 -1.52 -2.29 9.87
CA ASP A 85 -0.96 -2.14 11.23
C ASP A 85 -1.82 -2.81 12.32
N GLY A 86 -3.00 -3.33 11.97
CA GLY A 86 -3.98 -3.93 12.87
C GLY A 86 -4.94 -2.92 13.52
N SER A 87 -4.84 -1.64 13.18
CA SER A 87 -5.82 -0.63 13.61
C SER A 87 -7.18 -0.92 12.98
N SER A 88 -8.25 -0.61 13.72
CA SER A 88 -9.63 -0.87 13.31
C SER A 88 -10.41 0.44 13.34
N PHE A 89 -11.12 0.72 12.25
CA PHE A 89 -11.87 1.95 12.05
C PHE A 89 -13.35 1.62 11.87
N SER A 90 -14.20 2.23 12.67
CA SER A 90 -15.65 2.15 12.53
C SER A 90 -16.16 3.50 12.04
N TYR A 91 -16.94 3.47 10.97
CA TYR A 91 -17.48 4.67 10.34
C TYR A 91 -18.83 4.39 9.71
N ASP A 92 -19.60 5.46 9.50
CA ASP A 92 -20.83 5.44 8.71
C ASP A 92 -20.48 5.76 7.25
N PRO A 93 -20.67 4.83 6.30
CA PRO A 93 -20.33 5.08 4.90
C PRO A 93 -21.22 6.14 4.25
N ASP A 94 -22.38 6.47 4.84
CA ASP A 94 -23.30 7.50 4.35
C ASP A 94 -22.96 8.92 4.88
N ASP A 95 -22.00 9.03 5.81
CA ASP A 95 -21.54 10.31 6.37
C ASP A 95 -20.39 10.90 5.54
N GLU A 96 -20.74 11.64 4.49
CA GLU A 96 -19.76 12.29 3.58
C GLU A 96 -18.89 13.36 4.28
N ASP A 97 -19.37 13.95 5.38
CA ASP A 97 -18.66 14.97 6.15
C ASP A 97 -17.66 14.35 7.16
N SER A 98 -17.69 13.03 7.32
CA SER A 98 -16.81 12.29 8.20
C SER A 98 -15.35 12.37 7.74
N GLU A 99 -14.41 12.37 8.70
CA GLU A 99 -12.98 12.23 8.40
C GLU A 99 -12.66 10.88 7.70
N TYR A 100 -13.53 9.88 7.88
CA TYR A 100 -13.43 8.54 7.30
C TYR A 100 -14.03 8.44 5.89
N SER A 101 -14.61 9.52 5.34
CA SER A 101 -15.30 9.51 4.05
C SER A 101 -14.43 9.02 2.89
N ILE A 102 -13.09 9.12 2.97
CA ILE A 102 -12.20 8.54 1.96
C ILE A 102 -12.31 7.01 1.85
N LEU A 103 -12.79 6.32 2.88
CA LEU A 103 -13.01 4.86 2.89
C LEU A 103 -14.37 4.45 2.30
N SER A 104 -15.27 5.39 2.02
CA SER A 104 -16.61 5.09 1.52
C SER A 104 -16.63 4.54 0.10
N ASP A 105 -15.59 4.82 -0.71
CA ASP A 105 -15.41 4.19 -2.02
C ASP A 105 -14.75 2.80 -1.84
N PRO A 106 -15.52 1.70 -1.99
CA PRO A 106 -14.98 0.35 -1.81
C PRO A 106 -14.03 -0.06 -2.93
N MET A 107 -13.95 0.71 -4.01
CA MET A 107 -13.05 0.45 -5.12
C MET A 107 -11.66 1.02 -4.85
N ILE A 108 -11.47 1.92 -3.89
CA ILE A 108 -10.15 2.54 -3.67
C ILE A 108 -9.42 1.81 -2.54
N ILE A 109 -8.18 1.43 -2.83
CA ILE A 109 -7.25 0.85 -1.86
C ILE A 109 -6.19 1.90 -1.54
N TYR A 110 -6.02 2.21 -0.26
CA TYR A 110 -5.00 3.15 0.19
C TYR A 110 -3.79 2.40 0.73
N GLY A 111 -2.60 2.91 0.42
CA GLY A 111 -1.36 2.21 0.69
C GLY A 111 -0.12 3.02 0.37
N PHE A 112 0.96 2.32 0.10
CA PHE A 112 2.26 2.91 -0.14
C PHE A 112 2.80 2.47 -1.49
N THR A 113 3.38 3.38 -2.26
CA THR A 113 4.36 2.99 -3.26
C THR A 113 5.74 2.97 -2.63
N ILE A 114 6.55 1.99 -3.02
CA ILE A 114 7.97 1.90 -2.68
C ILE A 114 8.75 1.71 -3.97
N ARG A 115 9.76 2.55 -4.17
CA ARG A 115 10.71 2.43 -5.28
C ARG A 115 12.12 2.79 -4.82
N LYS A 116 13.11 2.28 -5.52
CA LYS A 116 14.51 2.62 -5.29
C LYS A 116 14.90 3.90 -6.04
N GLU A 117 15.59 4.79 -5.35
CA GLU A 117 16.35 5.90 -5.93
C GLU A 117 17.75 5.88 -5.32
N ASP A 118 18.76 5.55 -6.16
CA ASP A 118 20.15 5.36 -5.72
C ASP A 118 20.27 4.37 -4.54
N GLU A 119 20.75 4.83 -3.39
CA GLU A 119 20.94 4.06 -2.15
C GLU A 119 19.73 4.18 -1.20
N ASN A 120 18.62 4.77 -1.66
CA ASN A 120 17.43 5.03 -0.86
C ASN A 120 16.19 4.32 -1.41
N LEU A 121 15.26 4.06 -0.50
CA LEU A 121 13.86 3.80 -0.82
C LEU A 121 13.08 5.11 -0.70
N VAL A 122 12.31 5.42 -1.74
CA VAL A 122 11.28 6.45 -1.72
C VAL A 122 9.95 5.76 -1.43
N ILE A 123 9.32 6.18 -0.34
CA ILE A 123 8.05 5.65 0.16
C ILE A 123 7.03 6.78 0.12
N GLU A 124 5.97 6.59 -0.66
CA GLU A 124 4.95 7.61 -0.90
C GLU A 124 3.56 7.05 -0.58
N SER A 125 2.71 7.86 0.05
CA SER A 125 1.29 7.56 0.17
C SER A 125 0.68 7.50 -1.21
N ALA A 126 -0.11 6.46 -1.47
CA ALA A 126 -0.75 6.26 -2.74
C ALA A 126 -2.16 5.69 -2.58
N ALA A 127 -2.97 5.93 -3.59
CA ALA A 127 -4.23 5.24 -3.81
C ALA A 127 -4.10 4.36 -5.05
N TYR A 128 -4.69 3.17 -4.98
CA TYR A 128 -4.87 2.28 -6.11
C TYR A 128 -6.35 2.17 -6.43
N TYR A 129 -6.69 2.43 -7.68
CA TYR A 129 -7.99 2.12 -8.25
C TYR A 129 -7.85 0.90 -9.17
N PRO A 130 -8.48 -0.24 -8.85
CA PRO A 130 -8.37 -1.50 -9.60
C PRO A 130 -9.20 -1.54 -10.88
N GLY A 131 -9.99 -0.50 -11.17
CA GLY A 131 -10.96 -0.53 -12.26
C GLY A 131 -12.26 -1.22 -11.84
N GLY A 132 -13.40 -0.59 -12.16
CA GLY A 132 -14.73 -1.19 -11.97
C GLY A 132 -15.48 -1.46 -13.27
N CYS A 133 -15.34 -0.57 -14.25
CA CYS A 133 -15.86 -0.69 -15.61
C CYS A 133 -14.82 -0.11 -16.57
N THR A 134 -15.02 -0.26 -17.89
CA THR A 134 -14.06 0.01 -18.99
C THR A 134 -13.29 1.34 -18.93
N PHE A 135 -13.71 2.30 -18.09
CA PHE A 135 -13.04 3.58 -17.85
C PHE A 135 -13.32 4.11 -16.42
N PRO A 136 -12.33 4.71 -15.73
CA PRO A 136 -10.92 4.77 -16.12
C PRO A 136 -10.24 3.39 -16.04
N PRO A 137 -9.14 3.17 -16.79
CA PRO A 137 -8.31 1.98 -16.57
C PRO A 137 -7.77 1.97 -15.13
N PRO A 138 -7.30 0.83 -14.62
CA PRO A 138 -6.66 0.78 -13.30
C PRO A 138 -5.49 1.76 -13.24
N PHE A 139 -5.30 2.44 -12.11
CA PHE A 139 -4.24 3.41 -11.95
C PHE A 139 -3.75 3.52 -10.50
N LEU A 140 -2.51 3.96 -10.36
CA LEU A 140 -1.95 4.42 -9.09
C LEU A 140 -1.96 5.95 -9.08
N GLU A 141 -2.28 6.52 -7.93
CA GLU A 141 -2.26 7.96 -7.72
C GLU A 141 -1.43 8.30 -6.49
N TYR A 142 -0.46 9.19 -6.66
CA TYR A 142 0.25 9.77 -5.53
C TYR A 142 -0.71 10.61 -4.67
N LYS A 143 -0.63 10.47 -3.35
CA LYS A 143 -1.46 11.21 -2.40
C LYS A 143 -0.58 12.02 -1.45
N GLU A 144 -0.63 13.34 -1.60
CA GLU A 144 0.06 14.25 -0.68
C GLU A 144 -0.47 14.11 0.76
N ASN A 145 -1.79 13.98 0.88
CA ASN A 145 -2.51 13.91 2.15
C ASN A 145 -3.67 12.89 2.06
N LEU A 146 -3.67 11.91 2.95
CA LEU A 146 -4.73 10.90 3.16
C LEU A 146 -5.53 11.13 4.45
N SER A 147 -5.70 12.39 4.87
CA SER A 147 -6.52 12.76 6.03
C SER A 147 -6.08 12.01 7.30
N PHE A 148 -7.00 11.39 8.01
CA PHE A 148 -6.77 10.64 9.25
C PHE A 148 -5.76 9.48 9.08
N LEU A 149 -5.57 8.94 7.86
CA LEU A 149 -4.65 7.83 7.60
C LEU A 149 -3.17 8.25 7.63
N GLU A 150 -2.85 9.54 7.50
CA GLU A 150 -1.45 10.01 7.47
C GLU A 150 -0.67 9.58 8.72
N VAL A 151 -1.29 9.69 9.90
CA VAL A 151 -0.61 9.36 11.17
C VAL A 151 -0.41 7.85 11.33
N PRO A 152 -1.43 6.98 11.17
CA PRO A 152 -1.26 5.52 11.18
C PRO A 152 -0.24 5.04 10.14
N MET A 153 -0.34 5.49 8.89
CA MET A 153 0.54 5.09 7.80
C MET A 153 1.99 5.47 8.07
N LYS A 154 2.24 6.69 8.57
CA LYS A 154 3.57 7.11 8.96
C LYS A 154 4.14 6.27 10.10
N LYS A 155 3.35 5.99 11.15
CA LYS A 155 3.77 5.14 12.27
C LYS A 155 4.09 3.72 11.82
N PHE A 156 3.29 3.18 10.89
CA PHE A 156 3.53 1.87 10.30
C PHE A 156 4.89 1.83 9.60
N ILE A 157 5.18 2.76 8.70
CA ILE A 157 6.49 2.85 8.02
C ILE A 157 7.64 3.06 9.00
N ASP A 158 7.46 3.95 9.98
CA ASP A 158 8.48 4.24 11.00
C ASP A 158 8.85 2.99 11.83
N SER A 159 7.94 2.03 11.97
CA SER A 159 8.17 0.79 12.73
C SER A 159 9.16 -0.18 12.07
N PHE A 160 9.46 0.02 10.78
CA PHE A 160 10.40 -0.78 9.99
C PHE A 160 11.75 -0.09 9.80
N ILE A 161 11.93 1.12 10.33
CA ILE A 161 13.20 1.84 10.27
C ILE A 161 14.01 1.42 11.50
N LYS A 162 15.19 0.83 11.26
CA LYS A 162 16.11 0.47 12.33
C LYS A 162 16.51 1.73 13.10
N ALA A 163 16.25 1.75 14.41
CA ALA A 163 16.83 2.76 15.28
C ALA A 163 18.35 2.60 15.23
N GLY A 164 19.07 3.62 14.75
CA GLY A 164 20.52 3.62 14.81
C GLY A 164 20.95 3.53 16.27
N HIS A 165 21.56 2.40 16.66
CA HIS A 165 22.39 2.38 17.85
C HIS A 165 23.62 3.22 17.53
N TYR A 166 23.62 4.46 18.01
CA TYR A 166 24.84 5.26 18.17
C TYR A 166 25.68 4.72 19.32
#